data_AF-A0AAW8KY56-F1
#
_entry.id   AF-A0AAW8KY56-F1
#
_cell.length_a   1.000
_cell.length_b   1.000
_cell.length_c   1.000
_cell.angle_alpha   90.00
_cell.angle_beta   90.00
_cell.angle_gamma   90.00
#
_symmetry.space_group_name_H-M   'P 1'
#
loop_
_entity.id
_entity.type
_entity.pdbx_description
1 polymer ?
#
loop_
_entity_poly.entity_id
_entity_poly.type
_entity_poly.pdbx_seq_one_letter_code
_entity_poly.pdbx_strand_id
1 'polypeptide(L)' 'MNISKFFIDRPIFAGVLSVLILLAGLLSVFQLPISEYPEVVPPSVVVRAQYPGANPKVIAETVASPLEE' A
#
# COMPACT_ATOMS: atom_id res chain seq x y z
N MET A 1 24.09 29.23 -15.32
CA MET A 1 24.35 27.80 -15.62
C MET A 1 23.12 27.26 -16.34
N ASN A 2 23.13 27.25 -17.68
CA ASN A 2 21.95 26.88 -18.47
C ASN A 2 21.92 25.36 -18.68
N ILE A 3 21.09 24.68 -17.90
CA ILE A 3 20.88 23.23 -17.96
C ILE A 3 20.45 22.80 -19.37
N SER A 4 19.58 23.57 -20.04
CA SER A 4 19.14 23.28 -21.40
C SER A 4 20.29 23.29 -22.42
N LYS A 5 21.29 24.18 -22.26
CA LYS A 5 22.42 24.27 -23.20
C LYS A 5 23.27 23.00 -23.16
N PHE A 6 23.46 22.41 -21.98
CA PHE A 6 24.20 21.16 -21.80
C PHE A 6 23.56 19.98 -22.56
N PHE A 7 22.23 19.86 -22.53
CA PHE A 7 21.50 18.81 -23.25
C PHE A 7 21.47 19.03 -24.76
N ILE A 8 21.41 20.29 -25.21
CA ILE A 8 21.45 20.65 -26.64
C ILE A 8 22.84 20.39 -27.23
N ASP A 9 23.90 20.77 -26.53
CA ASP A 9 25.29 20.61 -26.99
C ASP A 9 25.74 19.12 -26.98
N ARG A 10 25.02 18.25 -26.23
CA ARG A 10 25.31 16.81 -26.13
C ARG A 10 24.07 15.96 -26.45
N PRO A 11 23.65 15.90 -27.74
CA PRO A 11 22.43 15.23 -28.14
C PRO A 11 22.43 13.72 -27.83
N ILE A 12 23.59 13.06 -27.88
CA ILE A 12 23.74 11.65 -27.52
C ILE A 12 23.41 11.42 -26.05
N PHE A 13 23.89 12.30 -25.15
CA PHE A 13 23.60 12.20 -23.72
C PHE A 13 22.10 12.38 -23.43
N ALA A 14 21.48 13.38 -24.06
CA ALA A 14 20.03 13.59 -23.94
C ALA A 14 19.22 12.38 -24.44
N GLY A 15 19.64 11.79 -25.57
CA GLY A 15 19.02 10.59 -26.13
C GLY A 15 19.12 9.37 -25.19
N VAL A 16 20.31 9.11 -24.64
CA VAL A 16 20.51 8.00 -23.69
C VAL A 16 19.66 8.19 -22.44
N LEU A 17 19.61 9.41 -21.87
CA LEU A 17 18.80 9.68 -20.70
C LEU A 17 17.30 9.47 -20.97
N SER A 18 16.80 9.92 -22.12
CA SER A 18 15.42 9.70 -22.54
C SER A 18 15.09 8.20 -22.63
N VAL A 19 15.96 7.41 -23.24
CA VAL A 19 15.80 5.95 -23.36
C VAL A 19 15.81 5.28 -21.99
N LEU A 20 16.71 5.69 -21.08
CA LEU A 20 16.75 5.15 -19.72
C LEU A 20 15.44 5.41 -18.96
N ILE A 21 14.90 6.63 -19.06
CA ILE A 21 13.62 6.98 -18.42
C ILE A 21 12.48 6.16 -19.03
N LEU A 22 12.46 6.02 -20.35
CA LEU A 22 11.45 5.22 -21.05
C LEU A 22 11.49 3.75 -20.61
N LEU A 23 12.67 3.13 -20.57
CA LEU A 23 12.84 1.75 -20.13
C LEU A 23 12.48 1.55 -18.66
N ALA A 24 12.88 2.48 -17.79
CA ALA A 24 12.52 2.45 -16.37
C ALA A 24 10.99 2.56 -16.18
N GLY A 25 10.33 3.44 -16.93
CA GLY A 25 8.88 3.56 -16.93
C GLY A 25 8.20 2.28 -17.41
N LEU A 26 8.69 1.69 -18.50
CA LEU A 26 8.15 0.46 -19.08
C LEU A 26 8.26 -0.73 -18.12
N LEU A 27 9.38 -0.88 -17.42
CA LEU A 27 9.55 -1.88 -16.37
C LEU A 27 8.62 -1.63 -15.17
N SER A 28 8.42 -0.37 -14.79
CA SER A 28 7.59 0.01 -13.63
C SER A 28 6.11 -0.33 -13.82
N VAL A 29 5.59 -0.29 -15.06
CA VAL A 29 4.20 -0.65 -15.37
C VAL A 29 3.89 -2.09 -14.96
N PHE A 30 4.84 -3.02 -15.13
CA PHE A 30 4.65 -4.42 -14.73
C PHE A 30 4.71 -4.63 -13.21
N GLN A 31 5.30 -3.69 -12.47
CA GLN A 31 5.47 -3.78 -11.02
C GLN A 31 4.35 -3.07 -10.25
N LEU A 32 3.59 -2.18 -10.91
CA LEU A 32 2.52 -1.42 -10.27
C LEU A 32 1.37 -2.35 -9.87
N PRO A 33 0.96 -2.34 -8.59
CA PRO A 33 -0.20 -3.10 -8.15
C PRO A 33 -1.46 -2.52 -8.79
N ILE A 34 -2.29 -3.40 -9.35
CA ILE A 34 -3.58 -3.04 -9.93
C ILE A 34 -4.64 -3.46 -8.93
N SER A 35 -5.44 -2.50 -8.45
CA SER A 35 -6.62 -2.74 -7.61
C SER A 35 -7.87 -2.28 -8.35
N GLU A 36 -8.88 -3.15 -8.50
CA GLU A 36 -10.14 -2.81 -9.20
C GLU A 36 -10.96 -1.77 -8.45
N TYR A 37 -10.89 -1.79 -7.12
CA TYR A 37 -11.50 -0.81 -6.24
C TYR A 37 -10.49 -0.44 -5.15
N PRO A 38 -10.44 0.83 -4.72
CA PRO A 38 -9.69 1.18 -3.53
C PRO A 38 -10.25 0.45 -2.31
N GLU A 39 -9.40 0.13 -1.34
CA GLU A 39 -9.82 -0.36 -0.03
C GLU A 39 -10.57 0.76 0.71
N VAL A 40 -11.87 0.90 0.42
CA VAL A 40 -12.78 1.87 1.05
C VAL A 40 -13.49 1.30 2.27
N VAL A 41 -13.28 0.02 2.57
CA VAL A 41 -13.85 -0.63 3.75
C VAL A 41 -12.98 -0.36 4.97
N PRO A 42 -13.55 0.11 6.09
CA PRO A 42 -12.82 0.24 7.33
C PRO A 42 -12.22 -1.13 7.71
N PRO A 43 -10.93 -1.20 8.11
CA PRO A 43 -10.35 -2.45 8.59
C PRO A 43 -11.13 -2.90 9.83
N SER A 44 -11.79 -4.06 9.76
CA SER A 44 -12.50 -4.64 10.91
C SER A 44 -11.62 -5.68 11.58
N VAL A 45 -11.46 -5.56 12.90
CA VAL A 45 -10.76 -6.54 13.74
C VAL A 45 -11.80 -7.41 14.41
N VAL A 46 -11.76 -8.71 14.16
CA VAL A 46 -12.69 -9.68 14.76
C VAL A 46 -11.96 -10.46 15.85
N VAL A 47 -12.34 -10.21 17.11
CA VAL A 47 -11.81 -10.96 18.26
C VAL A 47 -12.80 -12.07 18.62
N ARG A 48 -12.33 -13.33 18.63
CA ARG A 48 -13.14 -14.49 19.01
C ARG A 48 -12.63 -15.05 20.32
N ALA A 49 -13.49 -15.11 21.32
CA ALA A 49 -13.22 -15.77 22.59
C ALA A 49 -14.29 -16.84 22.85
N GLN A 50 -13.88 -17.94 23.48
CA GLN A 50 -14.78 -19.04 23.81
C GLN A 50 -14.63 -19.38 25.29
N TYR A 51 -15.74 -19.37 26.03
CA TYR A 51 -15.78 -19.78 27.43
C TYR A 51 -16.89 -20.84 27.65
N PRO A 52 -16.59 -22.13 27.44
CA PRO A 52 -17.60 -23.19 27.50
C PRO A 52 -18.08 -23.41 28.94
N GLY A 53 -19.39 -23.53 29.12
CA GLY A 53 -20.03 -23.73 30.43
C GLY A 53 -20.32 -22.46 31.23
N ALA A 54 -19.90 -21.28 30.74
CA ALA A 54 -20.23 -20.00 31.36
C ALA A 54 -21.63 -19.51 30.91
N ASN A 55 -22.36 -18.90 31.83
CA ASN A 55 -23.63 -18.22 31.53
C ASN A 55 -23.34 -17.01 30.61
N PRO A 56 -24.18 -16.71 29.59
CA PRO A 56 -24.03 -15.53 28.73
C PRO A 56 -23.70 -14.23 29.47
N LYS A 57 -24.27 -14.02 30.67
CA LYS A 57 -23.99 -12.83 31.48
C LYS A 57 -22.55 -12.79 32.01
N VAL A 58 -22.03 -13.96 32.43
CA VAL A 58 -20.64 -14.10 32.90
C VAL A 58 -19.67 -13.92 31.74
N ILE A 59 -19.99 -14.42 30.54
CA ILE A 59 -19.16 -14.24 29.34
C ILE A 59 -19.04 -12.76 28.98
N ALA A 60 -20.15 -12.01 29.04
CA ALA A 60 -20.13 -10.57 28.78
C ALA A 60 -19.23 -9.82 29.77
N GLU A 61 -19.41 -10.05 31.08
CA GLU A 61 -18.71 -9.30 32.13
C GLU A 61 -17.23 -9.69 32.29
N THR A 62 -16.87 -10.95 32.02
CA THR A 62 -15.51 -11.48 32.30
C THR A 62 -14.64 -11.66 31.07
N VAL A 63 -15.24 -11.73 29.88
CA VAL A 63 -14.50 -11.95 28.63
C VAL A 63 -14.71 -10.78 27.67
N ALA A 64 -15.95 -10.34 27.43
CA ALA A 64 -16.18 -9.24 26.48
C ALA A 64 -15.74 -7.88 27.05
N SER A 65 -16.13 -7.51 28.28
CA SER A 65 -15.77 -6.21 28.86
C SER A 65 -14.26 -5.97 28.95
N PRO A 66 -13.43 -6.91 29.43
CA PRO A 66 -11.97 -6.72 29.44
C PRO A 66 -11.32 -6.73 28.04
N LEU A 67 -12.02 -7.20 27.00
CA LEU A 67 -11.54 -7.17 25.62
C LEU A 67 -11.90 -5.86 24.90
N GLU A 68 -12.84 -5.07 25.44
CA GLU A 68 -13.26 -3.78 24.89
C GLU A 68 -12.51 -2.58 25.50
N GLU A 69 -11.98 -2.70 26.72
CA GLU A 69 -11.10 -1.71 27.39
C GLU A 69 -9.67 -1.72 26.83
#